data_AF-A0A1V5JNV0-F1
#
_entry.id   AF-A0A1V5JNV0-F1
#
_cell.length_a   1.000
_cell.length_b   1.000
_cell.length_c   1.000
_cell.angle_alpha   90.00
_cell.angle_beta   90.00
_cell.angle_gamma   90.00
#
_symmetry.space_group_name_H-M   'P 1'
#
loop_
_entity.id
_entity.type
_entity.pdbx_description
1 polymer ?
#
loop_
_entity_poly.entity_id
_entity_poly.type
_entity_poly.pdbx_seq_one_letter_code
_entity_poly.pdbx_strand_id
1 'polypeptide(L)'
;MAGRAGRKGHFDPGYVTWLEHSPWENRRFDTGATYRELLRRRPEPARIFLHPAFGRLLRGEVTPEEEAFVVASGSLPEQDFVVSLDDIRRALRKIGTWTKRLVPPHLRRRFREVLADVWFEEMELGQNLALAELFTAEKRPDALLAAELLERYERNRLQALLKIKRFANALPKGYGFQGMDELGREVERIDPTVFTFEERLQEIQESRMGGL
;
A
#
# COMPACT_ATOMS: atom_id res chain seq x y z
N MET A 1 8.39 -17.60 8.50
CA MET A 1 7.43 -18.73 8.37
C MET A 1 7.91 -19.96 9.14
N ALA A 2 9.10 -20.51 8.84
CA ALA A 2 9.68 -21.68 9.50
C ALA A 2 9.66 -21.63 11.05
N GLY A 3 9.95 -20.47 11.66
CA GLY A 3 9.92 -20.29 13.12
C GLY A 3 8.56 -20.47 13.80
N ARG A 4 7.46 -20.61 13.03
CA ARG A 4 6.11 -20.91 13.58
C ARG A 4 5.84 -22.41 13.76
N ALA A 5 6.75 -23.28 13.30
CA ALA A 5 6.57 -24.73 13.36
C ALA A 5 6.69 -25.29 14.79
N GLY A 6 7.41 -24.61 15.68
CA GLY A 6 7.49 -24.97 17.10
C GLY A 6 6.36 -24.34 17.91
N ARG A 7 5.81 -25.08 18.87
CA ARG A 7 4.80 -24.61 19.82
C ARG A 7 5.31 -24.75 21.24
N LYS A 8 5.84 -23.65 21.77
CA LYS A 8 6.37 -23.58 23.13
C LYS A 8 5.33 -24.11 24.14
N GLY A 9 5.71 -25.12 24.93
CA GLY A 9 4.86 -25.71 25.98
C GLY A 9 3.91 -26.83 25.53
N HIS A 10 3.89 -27.17 24.24
CA HIS A 10 3.14 -28.34 23.72
C HIS A 10 4.04 -29.25 22.89
N PHE A 11 4.76 -28.67 21.93
CA PHE A 11 5.72 -29.35 21.05
C PHE A 11 6.86 -28.36 20.76
N ASP A 12 7.85 -28.36 21.64
CA ASP A 12 8.99 -27.45 21.56
C ASP A 12 9.83 -27.62 20.27
N PRO A 13 10.12 -28.84 19.77
CA PRO A 13 10.77 -28.98 18.46
C PRO A 13 9.76 -28.76 17.32
N GLY A 14 10.04 -27.77 16.47
CA GLY A 14 9.34 -27.56 15.21
C GLY A 14 10.10 -28.16 14.04
N TYR A 15 9.46 -29.04 13.27
CA TYR A 15 10.05 -29.62 12.06
C TYR A 15 9.66 -28.82 10.83
N VAL A 16 10.66 -28.46 10.02
CA VAL A 16 10.48 -27.72 8.79
C VAL A 16 11.19 -28.48 7.67
N THR A 17 10.47 -28.66 6.56
CA THR A 17 10.98 -29.30 5.35
C THR A 17 10.48 -28.54 4.11
N TRP A 18 11.01 -28.88 2.94
CA TRP A 18 10.53 -28.42 1.65
C TRP A 18 9.99 -29.62 0.85
N LEU A 19 9.20 -29.34 -0.18
CA LEU A 19 8.76 -30.36 -1.14
C LEU A 19 9.80 -30.48 -2.25
N GLU A 20 10.51 -31.59 -2.27
CA GLU A 20 11.44 -31.92 -3.34
C GLU A 20 10.65 -32.19 -4.64
N HIS A 21 11.08 -31.60 -5.76
CA HIS A 21 10.42 -31.73 -7.07
C HIS A 21 8.94 -31.32 -7.11
N SER A 22 8.57 -30.24 -6.40
CA SER A 22 7.21 -29.70 -6.49
C SER A 22 6.86 -29.36 -7.96
N PRO A 23 5.73 -29.85 -8.50
CA PRO A 23 5.31 -29.53 -9.87
C PRO A 23 4.96 -28.04 -10.06
N TRP A 24 4.83 -27.31 -8.94
CA TRP A 24 4.54 -25.88 -8.89
C TRP A 24 5.80 -25.02 -8.65
N GLU A 25 6.97 -25.64 -8.53
CA GLU A 25 8.22 -24.91 -8.43
C GLU A 25 8.53 -24.18 -9.73
N ASN A 26 8.93 -22.91 -9.62
CA ASN A 26 9.35 -22.14 -10.78
C ASN A 26 10.65 -22.73 -11.34
N ARG A 27 10.70 -22.98 -12.67
CA ARG A 27 11.86 -23.58 -13.36
C ARG A 27 13.20 -22.86 -13.13
N ARG A 28 13.20 -21.61 -12.66
CA ARG A 28 14.41 -20.82 -12.36
C ARG A 28 14.85 -20.89 -10.90
N PHE A 29 14.15 -21.65 -10.07
CA PHE A 29 14.40 -21.76 -8.64
C PHE A 29 14.60 -23.22 -8.22
N ASP A 30 15.52 -23.42 -7.29
CA ASP A 30 15.70 -24.67 -6.55
C ASP A 30 15.48 -24.36 -5.07
N THR A 31 14.28 -24.68 -4.59
CA THR A 31 13.85 -24.44 -3.21
C THR A 31 14.75 -25.19 -2.23
N GLY A 32 15.24 -26.37 -2.60
CA GLY A 32 16.13 -27.15 -1.76
C GLY A 32 17.50 -26.48 -1.59
N ALA A 33 18.06 -25.93 -2.66
CA ALA A 33 19.28 -25.13 -2.60
C ALA A 33 19.09 -23.86 -1.78
N THR A 34 18.01 -23.10 -2.02
CA THR A 34 17.67 -21.89 -1.25
C THR A 34 17.47 -22.20 0.23
N TYR A 35 16.76 -23.28 0.57
CA TYR A 35 16.55 -23.68 1.96
C TYR A 35 17.89 -23.98 2.67
N ARG A 36 18.76 -24.76 2.03
CA ARG A 36 20.10 -25.09 2.56
C ARG A 36 21.00 -23.87 2.72
N GLU A 37 20.91 -22.91 1.80
CA GLU A 37 21.60 -21.62 1.89
C GLU A 37 21.11 -20.80 3.09
N LEU A 38 19.78 -20.67 3.22
CA LEU A 38 19.15 -19.89 4.29
C LEU A 38 19.46 -20.44 5.69
N LEU A 39 19.59 -21.76 5.86
CA LEU A 39 19.99 -22.37 7.14
C LEU A 39 21.38 -21.92 7.60
N ARG A 40 22.26 -21.54 6.68
CA ARG A 40 23.64 -21.12 6.98
C ARG A 40 23.80 -19.60 7.02
N ARG A 41 22.81 -18.87 6.50
CA ARG A 41 22.86 -17.42 6.38
C ARG A 41 22.64 -16.77 7.75
N ARG A 42 23.37 -15.69 8.02
CA ARG A 42 23.13 -14.90 9.23
C ARG A 42 21.77 -14.20 9.13
N PRO A 43 21.07 -13.98 10.26
CA PRO A 43 19.89 -13.13 10.28
C PRO A 43 20.19 -11.78 9.63
N GLU A 44 19.26 -11.30 8.81
CA GLU A 44 19.39 -10.00 8.17
C GLU A 44 19.33 -8.89 9.23
N PRO A 45 20.16 -7.84 9.11
CA PRO A 45 20.09 -6.73 10.04
C PRO A 45 18.75 -6.02 9.90
N ALA A 46 18.28 -5.41 10.99
CA ALA A 46 17.10 -4.57 10.95
C ALA A 46 17.32 -3.43 9.95
N ARG A 47 16.32 -3.21 9.08
CA ARG A 47 16.30 -2.12 8.12
C ARG A 47 14.96 -1.40 8.18
N ILE A 48 15.01 -0.07 8.16
CA ILE A 48 13.85 0.81 8.15
C ILE A 48 14.10 1.80 7.02
N PHE A 49 13.23 1.85 6.02
CA PHE A 49 13.32 2.82 4.95
C PHE A 49 12.15 3.78 5.06
N LEU A 50 12.43 5.05 5.32
CA LEU A 50 11.41 6.08 5.29
C LEU A 50 11.14 6.47 3.85
N HIS A 51 9.87 6.60 3.50
CA HIS A 51 9.44 7.10 2.20
C HIS A 51 9.05 8.57 2.32
N PRO A 52 9.34 9.40 1.31
CA PRO A 52 8.98 10.82 1.33
C PRO A 52 7.47 11.01 1.44
N ALA A 53 7.03 11.90 2.32
CA ALA A 53 5.63 12.30 2.49
C ALA A 53 5.18 13.22 1.34
N PHE A 54 4.98 12.65 0.15
CA PHE A 54 4.68 13.40 -1.06
C PHE A 54 3.39 14.22 -0.96
N GLY A 55 2.38 13.78 -0.20
CA GLY A 55 1.19 14.58 0.04
C GLY A 55 1.53 15.95 0.66
N ARG A 56 2.42 15.97 1.66
CA ARG A 56 2.86 17.21 2.33
C ARG A 56 3.72 18.08 1.41
N LEU A 57 4.63 17.46 0.65
CA LEU A 57 5.45 18.13 -0.36
C LEU A 57 4.58 18.81 -1.43
N LEU A 58 3.53 18.13 -1.90
CA LEU A 58 2.62 18.65 -2.91
C LEU A 58 1.75 19.79 -2.40
N ARG A 59 1.37 19.76 -1.11
CA ARG A 59 0.66 20.87 -0.43
C ARG A 59 1.59 22.03 -0.05
N GLY A 60 2.91 21.86 -0.20
CA GLY A 60 3.89 22.88 0.18
C GLY A 60 4.03 23.07 1.69
N GLU A 61 3.65 22.07 2.48
CA GLU A 61 3.78 22.08 3.95
C GLU A 61 5.22 21.85 4.41
N VAL A 62 6.04 21.23 3.56
CA VAL A 62 7.47 20.95 3.77
C VAL A 62 8.23 21.17 2.49
N THR A 63 9.50 21.54 2.63
CA THR A 63 10.44 21.64 1.51
C THR A 63 11.05 20.28 1.16
N PRO A 64 11.49 20.07 -0.09
CA PRO A 64 12.25 18.87 -0.46
C PRO A 64 13.48 18.63 0.40
N GLU A 65 14.16 19.70 0.85
CA GLU A 65 15.34 19.65 1.70
C GLU A 65 15.01 19.15 3.11
N GLU A 66 13.94 19.67 3.72
CA GLU A 66 13.48 19.20 5.03
C GLU A 66 13.05 17.72 4.98
N GLU A 67 12.29 17.34 3.95
CA GLU A 67 11.84 15.95 3.78
C GLU A 67 13.02 15.00 3.51
N ALA A 68 13.99 15.42 2.68
CA ALA A 68 15.20 14.64 2.43
C ALA A 68 16.01 14.41 3.71
N PHE A 69 16.11 15.41 4.58
CA PHE A 69 16.78 15.27 5.86
C PHE A 69 16.07 14.25 6.77
N VAL A 70 14.74 14.31 6.86
CA VAL A 70 13.94 13.36 7.63
C VAL A 70 14.11 11.94 7.10
N VAL A 71 13.99 11.75 5.79
CA VAL A 71 14.14 10.43 5.14
C VAL A 71 15.54 9.87 5.36
N ALA A 72 16.57 10.69 5.16
CA ALA A 72 17.96 10.28 5.26
C ALA A 72 18.35 9.87 6.68
N SER A 73 18.08 10.74 7.66
CA SER A 73 18.44 10.54 9.06
C SER A 73 17.54 9.56 9.81
N GLY A 74 16.26 9.44 9.41
CA GLY A 74 15.30 8.56 10.06
C GLY A 74 15.27 7.13 9.51
N SER A 75 16.00 6.85 8.43
CA SER A 75 16.16 5.49 7.89
C SER A 75 17.26 4.72 8.64
N LEU A 76 17.17 3.39 8.62
CA LEU A 76 18.16 2.47 9.15
C LEU A 76 18.57 1.46 8.06
N PRO A 77 19.84 1.43 7.62
CA PRO A 77 20.88 2.41 7.93
C PRO A 77 20.50 3.80 7.42
N GLU A 78 21.10 4.83 8.02
CA GLU A 78 20.99 6.21 7.52
C GLU A 78 21.35 6.24 6.03
N GLN A 79 20.56 7.00 5.27
CA GLN A 79 20.78 7.19 3.84
C GLN A 79 21.58 8.46 3.59
N ASP A 80 22.15 8.57 2.40
CA ASP A 80 22.79 9.81 1.97
C ASP A 80 21.75 10.90 1.69
N PHE A 81 21.97 12.08 2.26
CA PHE A 81 21.08 13.24 2.11
C PHE A 81 20.96 13.71 0.65
N VAL A 82 22.08 13.77 -0.07
CA VAL A 82 22.12 14.29 -1.44
C VAL A 82 21.36 13.34 -2.37
N VAL A 83 21.56 12.03 -2.20
CA VAL A 83 20.82 11.00 -2.94
C VAL A 83 19.31 11.11 -2.66
N SER A 84 18.93 11.22 -1.39
CA SER A 84 17.52 11.33 -0.97
C SER A 84 16.86 12.59 -1.56
N LEU A 85 17.55 13.72 -1.52
CA LEU A 85 17.08 14.99 -2.09
C LEU A 85 16.90 14.91 -3.61
N ASP A 86 17.86 14.31 -4.32
CA ASP A 86 17.78 14.15 -5.76
C ASP A 86 16.64 13.22 -6.19
N ASP A 87 16.38 12.17 -5.42
CA ASP A 87 15.27 11.25 -5.64
C ASP A 87 13.92 11.93 -5.43
N ILE A 88 13.76 12.70 -4.35
CA ILE A 88 12.55 13.51 -4.10
C ILE A 88 12.32 14.51 -5.24
N ARG A 89 13.36 15.27 -5.63
CA ARG A 89 13.27 16.25 -6.73
C ARG A 89 12.95 15.58 -8.06
N ARG A 90 13.49 14.38 -8.31
CA ARG A 90 13.19 13.60 -9.53
C ARG A 90 11.74 13.14 -9.52
N ALA A 91 11.23 12.64 -8.40
CA ALA A 91 9.84 12.23 -8.25
C ALA A 91 8.87 13.41 -8.46
N LEU A 92 9.13 14.58 -7.86
CA LEU A 92 8.33 15.79 -8.06
C LEU A 92 8.34 16.27 -9.53
N ARG A 93 9.49 16.23 -10.21
CA ARG A 93 9.57 16.51 -11.66
C ARG A 93 8.77 15.51 -12.49
N LYS A 94 8.77 14.24 -12.11
CA LYS A 94 7.99 13.18 -12.77
C LYS A 94 6.50 13.43 -12.59
N ILE A 95 6.04 13.77 -11.38
CA ILE A 95 4.64 14.17 -11.10
C ILE A 95 4.24 15.36 -11.98
N GLY A 96 5.07 16.41 -12.03
CA GLY A 96 4.81 17.59 -12.87
C GLY A 96 4.71 17.25 -14.37
N THR A 97 5.57 16.35 -14.86
CA THR A 97 5.51 15.86 -16.25
C THR A 97 4.22 15.10 -16.54
N TRP A 98 3.81 14.19 -15.64
CA TRP A 98 2.56 13.44 -15.80
C TRP A 98 1.33 14.33 -15.72
N THR A 99 1.31 15.29 -14.79
CA THR A 99 0.23 16.28 -14.68
C THR A 99 0.00 17.00 -16.01
N LYS A 100 1.08 17.38 -16.72
CA LYS A 100 0.95 18.06 -18.03
C LYS A 100 0.37 17.16 -19.13
N ARG A 101 0.56 15.84 -19.02
CA ARG A 101 0.12 14.83 -19.99
C ARG A 101 -1.31 14.36 -19.74
N LEU A 102 -1.68 14.18 -18.46
CA LEU A 102 -2.98 13.64 -18.07
C LEU A 102 -4.09 14.68 -18.20
N VAL A 103 -3.84 15.94 -17.81
CA VAL A 103 -4.90 16.96 -17.76
C VAL A 103 -4.61 18.20 -18.62
N PRO A 104 -5.65 18.79 -19.26
CA PRO A 104 -5.51 20.00 -20.06
C PRO A 104 -5.09 21.21 -19.19
N PRO A 105 -4.49 22.27 -19.78
CA PRO A 105 -3.92 23.39 -19.04
C PRO A 105 -4.85 24.03 -18.00
N HIS A 106 -6.14 24.16 -18.29
CA HIS A 106 -7.12 24.79 -17.40
C HIS A 106 -7.47 23.93 -16.17
N LEU A 107 -7.25 22.60 -16.21
CA LEU A 107 -7.49 21.70 -15.06
C LEU A 107 -6.23 21.44 -14.22
N ARG A 108 -5.04 21.80 -14.70
CA ARG A 108 -3.76 21.49 -14.03
C ARG A 108 -3.62 22.05 -12.62
N ARG A 109 -4.31 23.14 -12.30
CA ARG A 109 -4.31 23.70 -10.94
C ARG A 109 -5.16 22.81 -10.02
N ARG A 110 -6.43 22.60 -10.39
CA ARG A 110 -7.36 21.74 -9.66
C ARG A 110 -6.81 20.33 -9.48
N PHE A 111 -6.24 19.73 -10.52
CA PHE A 111 -5.63 18.40 -10.44
C PHE A 111 -4.49 18.34 -9.41
N ARG A 112 -3.65 19.38 -9.32
CA ARG A 112 -2.56 19.43 -8.34
C ARG A 112 -3.10 19.56 -6.92
N GLU A 113 -4.12 20.38 -6.72
CA GLU A 113 -4.81 20.52 -5.42
C GLU A 113 -5.42 19.16 -5.00
N VAL A 114 -6.18 18.51 -5.89
CA VAL A 114 -6.77 17.19 -5.65
C VAL A 114 -5.71 16.12 -5.39
N LEU A 115 -4.66 16.03 -6.22
CA LEU A 115 -3.57 15.06 -6.04
C LEU A 115 -2.87 15.24 -4.69
N ALA A 116 -2.69 16.48 -4.25
CA ALA A 116 -2.07 16.79 -2.97
C ALA A 116 -2.97 16.42 -1.79
N ASP A 117 -4.29 16.62 -1.91
CA ASP A 117 -5.28 16.27 -0.88
C ASP A 117 -5.44 14.76 -0.73
N VAL A 118 -5.54 14.04 -1.86
CA VAL A 118 -5.89 12.62 -1.88
C VAL A 118 -4.67 11.70 -2.02
N TRP A 119 -3.46 12.22 -1.84
CA TRP A 119 -2.24 11.40 -1.89
C TRP A 119 -2.29 10.29 -0.84
N PHE A 120 -2.08 9.05 -1.26
CA PHE A 120 -2.07 7.89 -0.39
C PHE A 120 -0.73 7.14 -0.47
N GLU A 121 -0.06 7.00 0.66
CA GLU A 121 1.32 6.49 0.71
C GLU A 121 1.43 4.98 0.36
N GLU A 122 0.36 4.21 0.50
CA GLU A 122 0.33 2.80 0.06
C GLU A 122 0.20 2.64 -1.48
N MET A 123 -0.01 3.75 -2.20
CA MET A 123 -0.20 3.75 -3.65
C MET A 123 1.07 4.18 -4.37
N GLU A 124 1.36 3.48 -5.47
CA GLU A 124 2.41 3.93 -6.38
C GLU A 124 2.00 5.24 -7.08
N LEU A 125 2.98 5.94 -7.64
CA LEU A 125 2.75 7.20 -8.37
C LEU A 125 1.65 7.07 -9.45
N GLY A 126 1.64 5.98 -10.22
CA GLY A 126 0.64 5.78 -11.27
C GLY A 126 -0.78 5.65 -10.73
N GLN A 127 -0.93 5.00 -9.57
CA GLN A 127 -2.21 4.81 -8.89
C GLN A 127 -2.71 6.14 -8.32
N ASN A 128 -1.85 6.87 -7.61
CA ASN A 128 -2.16 8.21 -7.09
C ASN A 128 -2.59 9.18 -8.20
N LEU A 129 -1.88 9.17 -9.34
CA LEU A 129 -2.24 10.01 -10.50
C LEU A 129 -3.60 9.62 -11.10
N ALA A 130 -3.88 8.33 -11.26
CA ALA A 130 -5.13 7.84 -11.84
C ALA A 130 -6.34 8.19 -10.96
N LEU A 131 -6.21 8.04 -9.64
CA LEU A 131 -7.30 8.41 -8.73
C LEU A 131 -7.47 9.92 -8.62
N ALA A 132 -6.38 10.69 -8.60
CA ALA A 132 -6.47 12.14 -8.62
C ALA A 132 -7.15 12.66 -9.91
N GLU A 133 -6.92 12.01 -11.05
CA GLU A 133 -7.60 12.31 -12.31
C GLU A 133 -9.10 12.07 -12.18
N LEU A 134 -9.48 10.92 -11.60
CA LEU A 134 -10.87 10.57 -11.37
C LEU A 134 -11.56 11.57 -10.42
N PHE A 135 -10.93 11.95 -9.31
CA PHE A 135 -11.44 12.99 -8.38
C PHE A 135 -11.43 14.41 -8.98
N THR A 136 -10.61 14.66 -10.00
CA THR A 136 -10.63 15.92 -10.73
C THR A 136 -11.84 16.01 -11.64
N ALA A 137 -12.27 14.89 -12.23
CA ALA A 137 -13.48 14.82 -13.04
C ALA A 137 -14.74 14.83 -12.16
N GLU A 138 -14.75 14.03 -11.11
CA GLU A 138 -15.94 13.76 -10.29
C GLU A 138 -15.67 14.01 -8.81
N LYS A 139 -16.62 14.66 -8.11
CA LYS A 139 -16.47 14.94 -6.67
C LYS A 139 -16.51 13.67 -5.81
N ARG A 140 -17.27 12.66 -6.26
CA ARG A 140 -17.45 11.38 -5.59
C ARG A 140 -17.48 10.26 -6.64
N PRO A 141 -16.31 9.80 -7.09
CA PRO A 141 -16.25 8.78 -8.12
C PRO A 141 -16.75 7.43 -7.62
N ASP A 142 -17.12 6.56 -8.56
CA ASP A 142 -17.54 5.20 -8.25
C ASP A 142 -16.37 4.33 -7.76
N ALA A 143 -16.62 3.59 -6.67
CA ALA A 143 -15.61 2.76 -6.01
C ALA A 143 -15.18 1.56 -6.85
N LEU A 144 -16.10 0.95 -7.61
CA LEU A 144 -15.77 -0.19 -8.47
C LEU A 144 -14.97 0.28 -9.69
N LEU A 145 -15.34 1.40 -10.30
CA LEU A 145 -14.56 2.01 -11.37
C LEU A 145 -13.14 2.36 -10.89
N ALA A 146 -13.01 2.93 -9.69
CA ALA A 146 -11.72 3.21 -9.09
C ALA A 146 -10.90 1.92 -8.89
N ALA A 147 -11.52 0.83 -8.44
CA ALA A 147 -10.86 -0.47 -8.29
C ALA A 147 -10.39 -1.03 -9.65
N GLU A 148 -11.23 -0.96 -10.68
CA GLU A 148 -10.88 -1.39 -12.05
C GLU A 148 -9.67 -0.62 -12.60
N LEU A 149 -9.58 0.68 -12.35
CA LEU A 149 -8.41 1.49 -12.71
C LEU A 149 -7.12 1.02 -12.02
N LEU A 150 -7.24 0.49 -10.80
CA LEU A 150 -6.13 -0.04 -10.02
C LEU A 150 -5.75 -1.48 -10.37
N GLU A 151 -6.64 -2.27 -10.96
CA GLU A 151 -6.39 -3.69 -11.25
C GLU A 151 -5.11 -3.93 -12.04
N ARG A 152 -4.78 -3.05 -13.00
CA ARG A 152 -3.54 -3.14 -13.80
C ARG A 152 -2.24 -3.00 -13.00
N TYR A 153 -2.32 -2.48 -11.78
CA TYR A 153 -1.19 -2.31 -10.86
C TYR A 153 -1.16 -3.37 -9.77
N GLU A 154 -2.24 -4.11 -9.58
CA GLU A 154 -2.40 -5.07 -8.49
C GLU A 154 -2.27 -6.50 -9.01
N ARG A 155 -1.98 -7.45 -8.09
CA ARG A 155 -1.84 -8.86 -8.48
C ARG A 155 -3.18 -9.50 -8.85
N ASN A 156 -4.25 -9.00 -8.25
CA ASN A 156 -5.61 -9.47 -8.47
C ASN A 156 -6.64 -8.40 -8.07
N ARG A 157 -7.89 -8.62 -8.49
CA ARG A 157 -9.04 -7.74 -8.21
C ARG A 157 -9.31 -7.53 -6.72
N LEU A 158 -9.18 -8.58 -5.89
CA LEU A 158 -9.38 -8.47 -4.45
C LEU A 158 -8.43 -7.43 -3.82
N GLN A 159 -7.16 -7.43 -4.22
CA GLN A 159 -6.18 -6.44 -3.74
C GLN A 159 -6.56 -5.01 -4.15
N ALA A 160 -7.05 -4.82 -5.38
CA ALA A 160 -7.52 -3.52 -5.85
C ALA A 160 -8.73 -3.02 -5.03
N LEU A 161 -9.74 -3.87 -4.81
CA LEU A 161 -10.93 -3.55 -4.01
C LEU A 161 -10.56 -3.19 -2.56
N LEU A 162 -9.72 -4.00 -1.91
CA LEU A 162 -9.27 -3.74 -0.55
C LEU A 162 -8.44 -2.47 -0.44
N LYS A 163 -7.64 -2.15 -1.46
CA LYS A 163 -6.87 -0.90 -1.51
C LYS A 163 -7.80 0.31 -1.63
N ILE A 164 -8.86 0.25 -2.46
CA ILE A 164 -9.89 1.30 -2.49
C ILE A 164 -10.61 1.43 -1.14
N LYS A 165 -10.96 0.31 -0.47
CA LYS A 165 -11.54 0.36 0.89
C LYS A 165 -10.63 1.10 1.88
N ARG A 166 -9.34 0.77 1.93
CA ARG A 166 -8.38 1.46 2.81
C ARG A 166 -8.20 2.93 2.43
N PHE A 167 -8.12 3.21 1.14
CA PHE A 167 -8.00 4.57 0.65
C PHE A 167 -9.21 5.43 1.02
N ALA A 168 -10.43 4.89 0.86
CA ALA A 168 -11.67 5.57 1.24
C ALA A 168 -11.66 5.99 2.73
N ASN A 169 -11.13 5.14 3.60
CA ASN A 169 -10.99 5.44 5.04
C ASN A 169 -9.94 6.51 5.35
N ALA A 170 -8.95 6.69 4.46
CA ALA A 170 -7.88 7.67 4.60
C ALA A 170 -8.19 9.02 3.93
N LEU A 171 -9.28 9.12 3.16
CA LEU A 171 -9.62 10.34 2.44
C LEU A 171 -9.93 11.51 3.39
N PRO A 172 -9.48 12.73 3.05
CA PRO A 172 -9.83 13.91 3.84
C PRO A 172 -11.32 14.25 3.73
N LYS A 173 -11.83 15.00 4.71
CA LYS A 173 -13.22 15.47 4.72
C LYS A 173 -13.56 16.20 3.41
N GLY A 174 -14.68 15.82 2.81
CA GLY A 174 -15.16 16.39 1.55
C GLY A 174 -14.91 15.51 0.32
N TYR A 175 -14.00 14.54 0.43
CA TYR A 175 -13.80 13.48 -0.55
C TYR A 175 -14.50 12.20 -0.10
N GLY A 176 -14.77 11.32 -1.06
CA GLY A 176 -15.36 10.02 -0.80
C GLY A 176 -15.72 9.33 -2.11
N PHE A 177 -15.99 8.04 -2.03
CA PHE A 177 -16.50 7.26 -3.15
C PHE A 177 -18.01 7.09 -3.02
N GLN A 178 -18.69 6.95 -4.16
CA GLN A 178 -20.00 6.31 -4.22
C GLN A 178 -19.82 4.80 -4.50
N GLY A 179 -20.85 4.00 -4.25
CA GLY A 179 -20.78 2.56 -4.56
C GLY A 179 -19.96 1.72 -3.58
N MET A 180 -19.74 2.19 -2.35
CA MET A 180 -18.93 1.47 -1.36
C MET A 180 -19.58 0.16 -0.88
N ASP A 181 -20.91 0.10 -0.85
CA ASP A 181 -21.65 -1.11 -0.46
C ASP A 181 -21.54 -2.20 -1.54
N GLU A 182 -21.58 -1.80 -2.82
CA GLU A 182 -21.31 -2.68 -3.97
C GLU A 182 -19.86 -3.21 -3.92
N LEU A 183 -18.90 -2.34 -3.60
CA LEU A 183 -17.51 -2.76 -3.41
C LEU A 183 -17.37 -3.80 -2.27
N GLY A 184 -18.07 -3.58 -1.15
CA GLY A 184 -18.10 -4.53 -0.03
C GLY A 184 -18.64 -5.91 -0.45
N ARG A 185 -19.79 -5.92 -1.13
CA ARG A 185 -20.39 -7.16 -1.67
C ARG A 185 -19.48 -7.88 -2.66
N GLU A 186 -18.74 -7.15 -3.48
CA GLU A 186 -17.79 -7.72 -4.42
C GLU A 186 -16.58 -8.36 -3.71
N VAL A 187 -16.09 -7.74 -2.62
CA VAL A 187 -15.04 -8.33 -1.77
C VAL A 187 -15.52 -9.63 -1.15
N GLU A 188 -16.72 -9.64 -0.54
CA GLU A 188 -17.32 -10.85 0.05
C GLU A 188 -17.52 -11.97 -0.95
N ARG A 189 -17.92 -11.62 -2.17
CA ARG A 189 -18.11 -12.59 -3.26
C ARG A 189 -16.80 -13.29 -3.65
N ILE A 190 -15.68 -12.58 -3.60
CA ILE A 190 -14.36 -13.13 -3.95
C ILE A 190 -13.78 -13.91 -2.79
N ASP A 191 -13.82 -13.35 -1.58
CA ASP A 191 -13.35 -13.99 -0.36
C ASP A 191 -14.27 -13.64 0.81
N PRO A 192 -15.21 -14.55 1.17
CA PRO A 192 -16.17 -14.31 2.24
C PRO A 192 -15.51 -14.29 3.63
N THR A 193 -14.24 -14.72 3.76
CA THR A 193 -13.56 -14.75 5.05
C THR A 193 -12.93 -13.41 5.45
N VAL A 194 -12.83 -12.47 4.50
CA VAL A 194 -12.20 -11.16 4.73
C VAL A 194 -12.90 -10.37 5.84
N PHE A 195 -14.23 -10.35 5.88
CA PHE A 195 -14.98 -9.57 6.88
C PHE A 195 -15.40 -10.35 8.12
N THR A 196 -15.39 -11.69 8.07
CA THR A 196 -15.70 -12.51 9.27
C THR A 196 -14.80 -12.21 10.48
N PHE A 197 -13.63 -11.58 10.28
CA PHE A 197 -12.79 -11.11 11.38
C PHE A 197 -13.15 -9.71 11.89
N GLU A 198 -13.49 -8.76 11.00
CA GLU A 198 -13.93 -7.40 11.38
C GLU A 198 -15.30 -7.42 12.05
N GLU A 199 -16.24 -8.21 11.50
CA GLU A 199 -17.59 -8.41 12.07
C GLU A 199 -17.52 -9.05 13.46
N ARG A 200 -16.66 -10.08 13.64
CA ARG A 200 -16.44 -10.68 14.97
C ARG A 200 -15.83 -9.71 15.96
N LEU A 201 -14.98 -8.77 15.52
CA LEU A 201 -14.44 -7.74 16.39
C LEU A 201 -15.51 -6.72 16.79
N GLN A 202 -16.41 -6.35 15.87
CA GLN A 202 -17.58 -5.52 16.17
C GLN A 202 -18.54 -6.22 17.12
N GLU A 203 -18.88 -7.50 16.89
CA GLU A 203 -19.70 -8.30 17.82
C GLU A 203 -19.07 -8.38 19.21
N ILE A 204 -17.74 -8.52 19.31
CA ILE A 204 -17.02 -8.51 20.60
C ILE A 204 -17.05 -7.12 21.27
N GLN A 205 -17.01 -6.03 20.49
CA GLN A 205 -17.10 -4.67 21.02
C GLN A 205 -18.53 -4.32 21.48
N GLU A 206 -19.54 -4.71 20.71
CA GLU A 206 -20.95 -4.50 21.02
C GLU A 206 -21.40 -5.34 22.21
N SER A 207 -20.97 -6.61 22.30
CA SER A 207 -21.22 -7.46 23.47
C SER A 207 -20.54 -6.95 24.76
N ARG A 208 -19.45 -6.17 24.66
CA ARG A 208 -18.84 -5.48 25.80
C ARG A 208 -19.55 -4.20 26.21
N MET A 209 -20.25 -3.53 25.29
CA MET A 209 -20.98 -2.29 25.55
C MET A 209 -22.44 -2.53 25.98
N GLY A 210 -23.04 -3.67 25.63
CA GLY A 210 -24.38 -4.08 26.05
C GLY A 210 -24.45 -4.80 27.41
N GLY A 211 -23.33 -4.86 28.15
CA GLY A 211 -23.20 -5.52 29.45
C GLY A 211 -23.03 -4.58 30.65
N LEU A 212 -23.33 -3.28 30.49
CA LEU A 212 -23.43 -2.27 31.54
C LEU A 212 -24.90 -1.80 31.66
#